data_AF-A0A088D9T0-F1
#
_entry.id   AF-A0A088D9T0-F1
#
_cell.length_a   1.000
_cell.length_b   1.000
_cell.length_c   1.000
_cell.angle_alpha   90.00
_cell.angle_beta   90.00
_cell.angle_gamma   90.00
#
_symmetry.space_group_name_H-M   'P 1'
#
loop_
_entity.id
_entity.type
_entity.pdbx_description
1 polymer ?
#
loop_
_entity_poly.entity_id
_entity_poly.type
_entity_poly.pdbx_seq_one_letter_code
_entity_poly.pdbx_strand_id
1 'polypeptide(L)' 'MSRLFTLVLIVLAMNVMMAIISDPVVEALGCGDECRKYCKSKEAGSFCISGRCDCFG' A
#
# COMPACT_ATOMS: atom_id res chain seq x y z
N MET A 1 24.77 -20.59 13.79
CA MET A 1 24.38 -19.35 13.08
C MET A 1 23.98 -18.30 14.10
N SER A 2 24.62 -17.14 14.06
CA SER A 2 24.44 -16.10 15.08
C SER A 2 22.99 -15.60 15.07
N ARG A 3 22.35 -15.53 16.25
CA ARG A 3 20.96 -15.05 16.43
C ARG A 3 20.73 -13.65 15.83
N LEU A 4 21.80 -12.88 15.70
CA LEU A 4 21.81 -11.58 15.01
C LEU A 4 21.43 -11.72 13.53
N PHE A 5 21.93 -12.75 12.85
CA PHE A 5 21.66 -12.97 11.43
C PHE A 5 20.19 -13.31 11.18
N THR A 6 19.57 -14.11 12.07
CA THR A 6 18.14 -14.41 11.98
C THR A 6 17.27 -13.18 12.25
N LEU A 7 17.67 -12.31 13.18
CA LEU A 7 16.93 -11.06 13.43
C LEU A 7 16.99 -10.11 12.24
N VAL A 8 18.17 -9.97 11.62
CA VAL A 8 18.34 -9.14 10.42
C VAL A 8 17.46 -9.66 9.28
N LEU A 9 17.43 -10.97 9.03
CA LEU A 9 16.59 -11.57 8.00
C LEU A 9 15.09 -11.35 8.24
N ILE A 10 14.62 -11.41 9.49
CA ILE A 10 13.21 -11.16 9.84
C ILE A 10 12.83 -9.70 9.55
N VAL A 11 13.68 -8.75 9.94
CA VAL A 11 13.45 -7.32 9.68
C VAL A 11 13.41 -7.05 8.17
N LEU A 12 14.34 -7.62 7.41
CA LEU A 12 14.34 -7.51 5.95
C LEU A 12 13.05 -8.07 5.33
N ALA A 13 12.58 -9.24 5.78
CA ALA A 13 11.33 -9.83 5.28
C ALA A 13 10.10 -8.95 5.57
N MET A 14 10.04 -8.34 6.76
CA MET A 14 8.94 -7.42 7.11
C MET A 14 8.93 -6.15 6.26
N ASN A 15 10.11 -5.60 5.95
CA ASN A 15 10.21 -4.42 5.09
C ASN A 15 9.76 -4.72 3.65
N VAL A 16 10.09 -5.90 3.12
CA VAL A 16 9.66 -6.33 1.78
C VAL A 16 8.15 -6.55 1.72
N MET A 17 7.54 -7.12 2.78
CA MET A 17 6.08 -7.29 2.85
C MET A 17 5.34 -5.96 2.74
N MET A 18 5.84 -4.91 3.39
CA MET A 18 5.24 -3.57 3.32
C MET A 18 5.36 -2.91 1.94
N ALA A 19 6.33 -3.32 1.12
CA ALA A 19 6.49 -2.82 -0.25
C ALA A 19 5.62 -3.55 -1.28
N ILE A 20 5.22 -4.80 -0.99
CA ILE A 20 4.36 -5.62 -1.87
C ILE A 20 2.88 -5.40 -1.57
N ILE A 21 2.54 -5.08 -0.32
CA ILE A 21 1.19 -4.68 0.05
C ILE A 21 0.93 -3.32 -0.59
N SER A 22 0.23 -3.33 -1.72
CA SER A 22 -0.37 -2.16 -2.36
C SER A 22 -0.88 -1.23 -1.28
N ASP A 23 -0.35 0.01 -1.28
CA ASP A 23 -0.59 1.09 -0.33
C ASP A 23 -1.81 0.80 0.59
N PRO A 24 -1.64 0.36 1.85
CA PRO A 24 -2.77 0.05 2.74
C PRO A 24 -3.69 1.25 2.96
N VAL A 25 -3.20 2.45 2.63
CA VAL A 25 -3.96 3.69 2.59
C VAL A 25 -5.06 3.64 1.52
N VAL A 26 -4.81 3.13 0.30
CA VAL A 26 -5.84 3.08 -0.75
C VAL A 26 -6.87 1.97 -0.52
N GLU A 27 -6.46 0.84 0.05
CA GLU A 27 -7.39 -0.24 0.37
C GLU A 27 -8.30 0.10 1.57
N ALA A 28 -7.83 0.94 2.50
CA ALA A 28 -8.62 1.43 3.63
C ALA A 28 -9.47 2.68 3.30
N LEU A 29 -9.07 3.45 2.29
CA LEU A 29 -9.87 4.52 1.74
C LEU A 29 -10.96 3.89 0.88
N GLY A 30 -12.11 3.61 1.50
CA GLY A 30 -13.32 3.27 0.77
C GLY A 30 -13.61 4.30 -0.33
N CYS A 31 -14.55 4.00 -1.22
CA CYS A 31 -14.89 4.85 -2.36
C CYS A 31 -15.58 6.17 -1.99
N GLY A 32 -14.82 7.11 -1.43
CA GLY A 32 -15.23 8.48 -1.10
C GLY A 32 -14.28 9.52 -1.70
N ASP A 33 -14.51 10.79 -1.40
CA ASP A 33 -13.68 11.90 -1.91
C ASP A 33 -12.20 11.78 -1.55
N GLU A 34 -11.88 11.09 -0.46
CA GLU A 34 -10.50 10.87 0.00
C GLU A 34 -9.72 9.94 -0.95
N CYS A 35 -10.37 8.95 -1.58
CA CYS A 35 -9.79 8.14 -2.64
C CYS A 35 -9.36 9.01 -3.84
N ARG A 36 -10.27 9.88 -4.28
CA ARG A 36 -10.03 10.78 -5.42
C ARG A 36 -8.91 11.78 -5.12
N LYS A 37 -8.88 12.36 -3.91
CA LYS A 37 -7.81 13.28 -3.48
C LYS A 37 -6.46 12.58 -3.42
N TYR A 38 -6.42 11.36 -2.88
CA TYR A 38 -5.20 10.56 -2.79
C TYR A 38 -4.64 10.23 -4.19
N CYS A 39 -5.47 9.70 -5.10
CA CYS A 39 -5.01 9.40 -6.46
C CYS A 39 -4.61 10.67 -7.23
N LYS A 40 -5.36 11.76 -7.07
CA LYS A 40 -5.02 13.06 -7.69
C LYS A 40 -3.70 13.62 -7.18
N SER A 41 -3.35 13.40 -5.90
CA SER A 41 -2.03 13.76 -5.36
C SER A 41 -0.89 12.98 -5.99
N LYS A 42 -1.17 11.81 -6.59
CA LYS A 42 -0.23 10.99 -7.36
C LYS A 42 -0.35 11.19 -8.87
N GLU A 43 -1.06 12.23 -9.32
CA GLU A 43 -1.34 12.51 -10.75
C GLU A 43 -2.05 11.34 -11.48
N ALA A 44 -2.71 10.47 -10.72
CA ALA A 44 -3.45 9.32 -11.21
C ALA A 44 -4.97 9.60 -11.19
N GLY A 45 -5.70 8.99 -12.12
CA GLY A 45 -7.14 8.80 -12.03
C GLY A 45 -7.51 7.83 -10.90
N SER A 46 -8.76 7.88 -10.45
CA SER A 46 -9.28 6.98 -9.40
C SER A 46 -10.48 6.19 -9.92
N PHE A 47 -10.48 4.87 -9.75
CA PHE A 47 -11.65 4.01 -9.93
C PHE A 47 -12.10 3.44 -8.58
N CYS A 48 -13.40 3.25 -8.45
CA CYS A 48 -13.98 2.50 -7.34
C CYS A 48 -14.42 1.14 -7.86
N ILE A 49 -13.85 0.06 -7.34
CA ILE A 49 -14.24 -1.31 -7.69
C ILE A 49 -14.58 -2.05 -6.40
N SER A 50 -15.84 -2.48 -6.26
CA SER A 50 -16.31 -3.27 -5.12
C SER A 50 -15.99 -2.67 -3.74
N GLY A 51 -16.05 -1.34 -3.62
CA GLY A 51 -15.77 -0.61 -2.37
C GLY A 51 -14.29 -0.32 -2.12
N ARG A 52 -13.38 -0.77 -3.01
CA ARG A 52 -11.95 -0.47 -3.00
C ARG A 52 -11.64 0.71 -3.92
N CYS A 53 -10.81 1.62 -3.44
CA CYS A 53 -10.21 2.66 -4.26
C CYS A 53 -8.98 2.11 -4.99
N ASP A 54 -8.98 2.18 -6.31
CA ASP A 54 -7.82 1.89 -7.15
C ASP A 54 -7.40 3.17 -7.89
N CYS A 55 -6.11 3.49 -7.84
CA CYS A 55 -5.53 4.58 -8.63
C CYS A 55 -4.97 4.02 -9.94
N PHE A 56 -5.30 4.66 -11.06
CA PHE A 56 -4.76 4.31 -12.38
C PHE A 56 -4.12 5.54 -13.01
N GLY A 57 -2.90 5.42 -13.52
CA GLY A 57 -2.16 6.48 -14.21
C GLY A 57 -1.82 6.04 -15.63
#